data_AF-A0A957FN72-F1
#
_entry.id   AF-A0A957FN72-F1
#
_cell.length_a   1.000
_cell.length_b   1.000
_cell.length_c   1.000
_cell.angle_alpha   90.00
_cell.angle_beta   90.00
_cell.angle_gamma   90.00
#
_symmetry.space_group_name_H-M   'P 1'
#
loop_
_entity.id
_entity.type
_entity.pdbx_description
1 polymer ?
#
loop_
_entity_poly.entity_id
_entity_poly.type
_entity_poly.pdbx_seq_one_letter_code
_entity_poly.pdbx_strand_id
1 'polypeptide(L)'
;MNKQWLLLLAAVSVGVAITWLDQSPGWDDTGISAMLILLSSGLLGVISPKRPYLWALAVGLWIPVLGIIRQHNDGSLLALVIAFIGAYIGMAVRKLLFPLAGNA
;
A
#
# COMPACT_ATOMS: atom_id res chain seq x y z
N MET A 1 3.07 18.13 -14.49
CA MET A 1 3.40 16.89 -13.76
C MET A 1 2.32 15.85 -14.05
N ASN A 2 2.69 14.64 -14.50
CA ASN A 2 1.68 13.64 -14.92
C ASN A 2 0.91 13.13 -13.69
N LYS A 3 -0.40 12.85 -13.86
CA LYS A 3 -1.27 12.35 -12.77
C LYS A 3 -0.70 11.14 -12.03
N GLN A 4 0.01 10.26 -12.74
CA GLN A 4 0.66 9.08 -12.13
C GLN A 4 1.76 9.45 -11.15
N TRP A 5 2.55 10.48 -11.44
CA TRP A 5 3.61 10.95 -10.53
C TRP A 5 3.02 11.54 -9.25
N LEU A 6 1.93 12.31 -9.36
CA LEU A 6 1.21 12.82 -8.19
C LEU A 6 0.69 11.68 -7.30
N LEU A 7 0.11 10.64 -7.90
CA LEU A 7 -0.36 9.47 -7.16
C LEU A 7 0.79 8.70 -6.49
N LEU A 8 1.94 8.57 -7.16
CA LEU A 8 3.11 7.92 -6.58
C LEU A 8 3.67 8.73 -5.40
N LEU A 9 3.77 10.06 -5.53
CA LEU A 9 4.18 10.93 -4.43
C LEU A 9 3.23 10.82 -3.24
N ALA A 10 1.91 10.80 -3.50
CA ALA A 10 0.92 10.59 -2.45
C ALA A 10 1.07 9.20 -1.80
N ALA A 11 1.23 8.14 -2.60
CA ALA A 11 1.40 6.77 -2.11
C ALA A 11 2.64 6.63 -1.21
N VAL A 12 3.77 7.20 -1.63
CA VAL A 12 5.00 7.25 -0.85
C VAL A 12 4.79 8.02 0.46
N SER A 13 4.17 9.20 0.38
CA SER A 13 3.89 10.02 1.57
C SER A 13 3.01 9.28 2.57
N VAL A 14 2.00 8.56 2.10
CA VAL A 14 1.12 7.71 2.94
C VAL A 14 1.92 6.57 3.57
N GLY A 15 2.73 5.85 2.79
CA GLY A 15 3.56 4.75 3.32
C GLY A 15 4.53 5.21 4.41
N VAL A 16 5.19 6.35 4.20
CA VAL A 16 6.07 6.99 5.19
C VAL A 16 5.29 7.41 6.42
N ALA A 17 4.12 8.03 6.28
CA ALA A 17 3.28 8.45 7.40
C ALA A 17 2.80 7.25 8.24
N ILE A 18 2.37 6.15 7.61
CA ILE A 18 1.98 4.93 8.31
C ILE A 18 3.17 4.37 9.08
N THR A 19 4.36 4.32 8.47
CA THR A 19 5.54 3.78 9.14
C THR A 19 6.00 4.68 10.29
N TRP A 20 5.88 6.00 10.15
CA TRP A 20 6.17 6.92 11.25
C TRP A 20 5.21 6.72 12.42
N LEU A 21 3.92 6.50 12.14
CA LEU A 21 2.91 6.18 13.15
C LEU A 21 3.21 4.84 13.84
N ASP A 22 3.51 3.81 13.05
CA ASP A 22 3.84 2.45 13.52
C ASP A 22 5.05 2.43 14.46
N GLN A 23 6.02 3.32 14.21
CA GLN A 23 7.25 3.43 15.01
C GLN A 23 7.12 4.45 16.15
N SER A 24 5.95 5.08 16.33
CA SER A 24 5.75 6.11 17.34
C SER A 24 5.70 5.50 18.76
N PRO A 25 6.32 6.14 19.76
CA PRO A 25 6.26 5.66 21.15
C PRO A 25 4.81 5.51 21.64
N GLY A 26 4.45 4.33 22.12
CA GLY A 26 3.11 4.03 22.64
C GLY A 26 2.11 3.48 21.60
N TRP A 27 2.52 3.33 20.33
CA TRP A 27 1.74 2.61 19.33
C TRP A 27 2.04 1.10 19.43
N ASP A 28 1.10 0.31 19.95
CA ASP A 28 1.21 -1.15 20.09
C ASP A 28 0.12 -1.88 19.28
N ASP A 29 -0.21 -1.36 18.10
CA ASP A 29 -1.32 -1.88 17.30
C ASP A 29 -0.95 -2.08 15.83
N THR A 30 -0.12 -3.10 15.62
CA THR A 30 0.32 -3.57 14.29
C THR A 30 -0.86 -3.90 13.36
N GLY A 31 -2.00 -4.30 13.93
CA GLY A 31 -3.23 -4.59 13.17
C GLY A 31 -3.77 -3.36 12.45
N ILE A 32 -3.71 -2.19 13.09
CA ILE A 32 -4.16 -0.93 12.49
C ILE A 32 -3.21 -0.52 11.36
N SER A 33 -1.90 -0.59 11.57
CA SER A 33 -0.89 -0.31 10.52
C SER A 33 -1.12 -1.20 9.29
N ALA A 34 -1.36 -2.49 9.51
CA ALA A 34 -1.67 -3.45 8.46
C ALA A 34 -2.97 -3.09 7.70
N MET A 35 -4.03 -2.70 8.41
CA MET A 35 -5.29 -2.28 7.79
C MET A 35 -5.14 -0.99 6.98
N LEU A 36 -4.38 -0.02 7.48
CA LEU A 36 -4.08 1.23 6.75
C LEU A 36 -3.30 0.95 5.46
N ILE A 37 -2.32 0.04 5.51
CA ILE A 37 -1.59 -0.41 4.32
C ILE A 37 -2.54 -1.05 3.32
N LEU A 38 -3.36 -2.01 3.77
CA LEU A 38 -4.30 -2.75 2.94
C LEU A 38 -5.27 -1.80 2.22
N LEU A 39 -5.88 -0.87 2.96
CA LEU A 39 -6.84 0.08 2.42
C LEU A 39 -6.20 1.08 1.47
N SER A 40 -5.02 1.61 1.83
CA SER A 40 -4.32 2.61 1.01
C SER A 40 -3.84 2.00 -0.31
N SER A 41 -3.20 0.83 -0.25
CA SER A 41 -2.74 0.13 -1.46
C SER A 41 -3.92 -0.34 -2.31
N GLY A 42 -5.02 -0.79 -1.68
CA GLY A 42 -6.25 -1.17 -2.36
C GLY A 42 -6.92 0.00 -3.07
N LEU A 43 -7.08 1.14 -2.41
CA LEU A 43 -7.68 2.34 -3.02
C LEU A 43 -6.87 2.78 -4.25
N LEU A 44 -5.55 2.80 -4.16
CA LEU A 44 -4.67 3.12 -5.29
C LEU A 44 -4.77 2.06 -6.41
N GLY A 45 -4.90 0.78 -6.06
CA GLY A 45 -5.18 -0.31 -6.98
C GLY A 45 -6.51 -0.14 -7.72
N VAL A 46 -7.55 0.39 -7.05
CA VAL A 46 -8.83 0.72 -7.68
C VAL A 46 -8.68 1.91 -8.64
N ILE A 47 -8.00 2.98 -8.21
CA ILE A 47 -7.86 4.23 -8.98
C ILE A 47 -6.98 4.02 -10.22
N SER A 48 -5.90 3.25 -10.11
CA SER A 48 -4.94 3.02 -11.19
C SER A 48 -4.51 1.55 -11.25
N PRO A 49 -5.35 0.67 -11.82
CA PRO A 49 -5.18 -0.78 -11.78
C PRO A 49 -4.07 -1.33 -12.70
N LYS A 50 -3.46 -0.51 -13.57
CA LYS A 50 -2.50 -0.99 -14.59
C LYS A 50 -1.23 -1.60 -13.99
N ARG A 51 -0.77 -1.09 -12.84
CA ARG A 51 0.50 -1.50 -12.20
C ARG A 51 0.33 -1.56 -10.67
N PRO A 52 -0.49 -2.49 -10.15
CA PRO A 52 -0.84 -2.54 -8.72
C PRO A 52 0.39 -2.77 -7.82
N TYR A 53 1.38 -3.52 -8.31
CA TYR A 53 2.64 -3.77 -7.61
C TYR A 53 3.40 -2.47 -7.25
N LEU A 54 3.27 -1.40 -8.06
CA LEU A 54 3.90 -0.11 -7.73
C LEU A 54 3.26 0.53 -6.50
N TRP A 55 1.95 0.39 -6.31
CA TRP A 55 1.25 0.91 -5.14
C TRP A 55 1.58 0.12 -3.88
N ALA A 56 1.67 -1.21 -4.00
CA ALA A 56 2.09 -2.08 -2.91
C ALA A 56 3.50 -1.71 -2.43
N LEU A 57 4.45 -1.51 -3.36
CA LEU A 57 5.82 -1.10 -3.02
C LEU A 57 5.86 0.33 -2.46
N ALA A 58 5.17 1.27 -3.10
CA ALA A 58 5.18 2.68 -2.66
C ALA A 58 4.62 2.87 -1.25
N VAL A 59 3.64 2.07 -0.84
CA VAL A 59 3.00 2.15 0.48
C VAL A 59 3.68 1.22 1.50
N GLY A 60 3.88 -0.05 1.16
CA GLY A 60 4.21 -1.11 2.10
C GLY A 60 5.70 -1.38 2.32
N LEU A 61 6.59 -0.82 1.49
CA LEU A 61 8.04 -1.10 1.58
C LEU A 61 8.70 -0.46 2.81
N TRP A 62 8.15 0.64 3.32
CA TRP A 62 8.79 1.45 4.35
C TRP A 62 8.89 0.75 5.70
N ILE A 63 7.84 0.02 6.12
CA ILE A 63 7.83 -0.74 7.38
C ILE A 63 8.96 -1.79 7.43
N PRO A 64 9.09 -2.72 6.45
CA PRO A 64 10.16 -3.70 6.49
C PRO A 64 11.54 -3.10 6.33
N VAL A 65 11.70 -2.08 5.48
CA VAL A 65 13.00 -1.40 5.34
C VAL A 65 13.45 -0.82 6.68
N LEU A 66 12.59 -0.11 7.39
CA LEU A 66 12.94 0.49 8.68
C LEU A 66 12.99 -0.53 9.82
N GLY A 67 12.11 -1.53 9.83
CA GLY A 67 12.05 -2.60 10.82
C GLY A 67 13.26 -3.54 10.77
N ILE A 68 13.73 -3.90 9.58
CA ILE A 68 14.93 -4.72 9.40
C ILE A 68 16.18 -3.92 9.78
N ILE A 69 16.30 -2.67 9.33
CA ILE A 69 17.49 -1.83 9.60
C ILE A 69 17.62 -1.50 11.09
N ARG A 70 16.51 -1.24 11.79
CA ARG A 70 16.55 -0.75 13.18
C ARG A 70 16.37 -1.82 14.24
N GLN A 71 15.59 -2.86 13.96
CA GLN A 71 15.09 -3.78 14.98
C GLN A 71 15.36 -5.26 14.68
N HIS A 72 15.97 -5.58 13.53
CA HIS A 72 16.14 -6.97 13.05
C HIS A 72 14.82 -7.77 13.07
N ASN A 73 13.69 -7.10 12.85
CA ASN A 73 12.37 -7.71 12.94
C ASN A 73 11.91 -8.19 11.56
N ASP A 74 12.15 -9.47 11.27
CA ASP A 74 11.76 -10.10 10.00
C ASP A 74 10.24 -10.18 9.80
N GLY A 75 9.45 -10.11 10.88
CA GLY A 75 7.98 -10.10 10.83
C GLY A 75 7.40 -8.89 10.11
N SER A 76 8.18 -7.81 10.00
CA SER A 76 7.83 -6.60 9.24
C SER A 76 7.60 -6.84 7.74
N LEU A 77 8.09 -7.96 7.19
CA LEU A 77 7.82 -8.37 5.81
C LEU A 77 6.34 -8.66 5.55
N LEU A 78 5.58 -9.02 6.59
CA LEU A 78 4.13 -9.23 6.46
C LEU A 78 3.40 -7.95 6.01
N ALA A 79 3.89 -6.77 6.40
CA ALA A 79 3.34 -5.50 5.95
C ALA A 79 3.39 -5.36 4.42
N LEU A 80 4.48 -5.84 3.80
CA LEU A 80 4.61 -5.84 2.35
C LEU A 80 3.64 -6.82 1.70
N VAL A 81 3.49 -8.03 2.25
CA VAL A 81 2.52 -9.02 1.76
C VAL A 81 1.10 -8.43 1.79
N ILE A 82 0.72 -7.78 2.90
CA ILE A 82 -0.58 -7.12 3.06
C ILE A 82 -0.76 -6.00 2.04
N ALA A 83 0.28 -5.21 1.76
CA ALA A 83 0.24 -4.17 0.73
C ALA A 83 -0.07 -4.76 -0.66
N PHE A 84 0.56 -5.89 -1.01
CA PHE A 84 0.29 -6.60 -2.26
C PHE A 84 -1.14 -7.12 -2.31
N ILE A 85 -1.63 -7.76 -1.24
CA ILE A 85 -3.02 -8.23 -1.16
C ILE A 85 -3.98 -7.06 -1.42
N GLY A 86 -3.82 -5.94 -0.72
CA GLY A 86 -4.66 -4.76 -0.89
C GLY A 86 -4.67 -4.24 -2.33
N ALA A 87 -3.49 -4.00 -2.90
CA ALA A 87 -3.37 -3.45 -4.26
C ALA A 87 -4.00 -4.36 -5.33
N TYR A 88 -3.85 -5.67 -5.19
CA TYR A 88 -4.45 -6.64 -6.13
C TYR A 88 -5.95 -6.81 -5.92
N ILE A 89 -6.45 -6.77 -4.68
CA ILE A 89 -7.89 -6.69 -4.40
C ILE A 89 -8.48 -5.43 -5.06
N GLY A 90 -7.84 -4.27 -4.89
CA GLY A 90 -8.30 -3.03 -5.49
C GLY A 90 -8.35 -3.07 -7.01
N MET A 91 -7.31 -3.63 -7.65
CA MET A 91 -7.33 -3.89 -9.08
C MET A 91 -8.48 -4.83 -9.48
N ALA A 92 -8.69 -5.92 -8.75
CA ALA A 92 -9.76 -6.88 -9.03
C ALA A 92 -11.14 -6.20 -8.92
N VAL A 93 -11.38 -5.43 -7.86
CA VAL A 93 -12.59 -4.61 -7.69
C VAL A 93 -12.80 -3.67 -8.88
N ARG A 94 -11.75 -2.97 -9.33
CA ARG A 94 -11.86 -2.09 -10.50
C ARG A 94 -12.26 -2.84 -11.77
N LYS A 95 -11.71 -4.04 -11.98
CA LYS A 95 -12.06 -4.89 -13.14
C LYS A 95 -13.47 -5.45 -13.03
N LEU A 96 -13.94 -5.78 -11.83
CA LEU A 96 -15.30 -6.31 -11.61
C LEU A 96 -16.36 -5.22 -11.75
N LEU A 97 -16.09 -4.00 -11.26
CA LEU A 97 -17.03 -2.88 -11.31
C LEU A 97 -17.08 -2.19 -12.69
N PHE A 98 -15.98 -2.25 -13.45
CA PHE A 98 -15.89 -1.66 -14.78
C PHE A 98 -15.34 -2.68 -15.79
N PRO A 99 -16.07 -3.78 -16.06
CA PRO A 99 -15.53 -4.90 -16.84
C PRO A 99 -15.06 -4.48 -18.22
N LEU A 100 -15.89 -3.79 -19.01
CA LEU A 100 -15.56 -3.42 -20.38
C LEU A 100 -16.50 -2.28 -20.81
N ALA A 101 -15.97 -1.09 -21.08
CA ALA A 101 -16.57 -0.16 -22.06
C ALA A 101 -16.23 -0.64 -23.48
N GLY A 102 -16.41 -1.92 -23.74
CA GLY A 102 -15.90 -2.64 -24.90
C GLY A 102 -16.77 -3.85 -25.18
N ASN A 103 -18.03 -3.56 -25.52
CA ASN A 103 -18.99 -4.38 -26.28
C ASN A 103 -20.22 -3.50 -26.60
N ALA A 104 -20.00 -2.39 -27.31
CA ALA A 104 -21.05 -1.62 -28.00
C ALA A 104 -20.40 -0.84 -29.14
#